data_AF-A0A9E5L4P5-F1
#
_entry.id   AF-A0A9E5L4P5-F1
#
_cell.length_a   1.000
_cell.length_b   1.000
_cell.length_c   1.000
_cell.angle_alpha   90.00
_cell.angle_beta   90.00
_cell.angle_gamma   90.00
#
_symmetry.space_group_name_H-M   'P 1'
#
loop_
_entity.id
_entity.type
_entity.pdbx_description
1 polymer ?
#
loop_
_entity_poly.entity_id
_entity_poly.type
_entity_poly.pdbx_seq_one_letter_code
_entity_poly.pdbx_strand_id
1 'polypeptide(L)'
;MNNCLILTNYEYAENPNIKKPLEKHINARTFSDNTIVNTMDLIKSRFLKDEDVEKINFIIKSRAHRYIAAPEKEWLYPEKRINLAWSKLRQVLLPPESGVLFSGGEILAELGDGSIHYQDQFGRTTPENKNLRKDEIKGKPPVNDPCPCGSGKKYKKCCKDKKPTERPSWTELSIRERNLKFFQGIVNILGLSHDKTWDDVRRELSDDQVCNIHRLYACLWPKETDVLSLLPKPDGTLRALYTGIIDYRLIFLPSSLSLYFDEIIVQSPFISPYNFKPEYDPVKNPHKYKQTTLNNVLLFLHLFPFIESGYINFITDPCMFDSHLKEQILNSAQEPLKKITIPLNEKRVLEKLCEENLIHTICSSTKEQQKSYLRQTNPNLSGERIEKLIKGFEIEKQQNPLVLLQDDIFNQGEGQITTINMIPNFEMSLFIAQVTGSFLLTDSPSRWGEIEKSQKSQDNLKKNWNDLCTCINNFEYIFSANSDTTFQLRKSGKLRNMREAFKEIYSSIQNAIDHPQYICPTEMLKKKFTQAYKISKDELSSNDIKYSFTCKLKAIIPTGGIENINVQRMLLSSGSNNHLKNVPMAIFLEINSCIKE
;
A
#
# COMPACT_ATOMS: atom_id res chain seq x y z
N MET A 1 17.46 9.44 -44.26
CA MET A 1 16.51 10.19 -43.42
C MET A 1 17.18 11.52 -43.09
N ASN A 2 16.59 12.66 -43.46
CA ASN A 2 17.20 13.99 -43.25
C ASN A 2 16.59 14.76 -42.07
N ASN A 3 15.80 14.10 -41.23
CA ASN A 3 15.10 14.69 -40.10
C ASN A 3 15.45 13.93 -38.82
N CYS A 4 15.53 14.66 -37.69
CA CYS A 4 15.71 14.09 -36.36
C CYS A 4 14.60 14.65 -35.45
N LEU A 5 13.98 13.80 -34.64
CA LEU A 5 13.03 14.20 -33.61
C LEU A 5 13.77 14.32 -32.27
N ILE A 6 13.81 15.52 -31.71
CA ILE A 6 14.36 15.78 -30.37
C ILE A 6 13.19 15.95 -29.40
N LEU A 7 13.05 15.03 -28.46
CA LEU A 7 12.09 15.13 -27.37
C LEU A 7 12.82 15.64 -26.12
N THR A 8 12.45 16.82 -25.66
CA THR A 8 12.94 17.41 -24.41
C THR A 8 11.81 17.44 -23.37
N ASN A 9 12.16 17.28 -22.09
CA ASN A 9 11.21 17.50 -21.02
C ASN A 9 10.95 19.02 -20.82
N TYR A 10 9.72 19.35 -20.42
CA TYR A 10 9.24 20.72 -20.21
C TYR A 10 10.11 21.50 -19.22
N GLU A 11 10.43 20.92 -18.06
CA GLU A 11 11.20 21.61 -17.01
C GLU A 11 12.61 21.97 -17.50
N TYR A 12 13.24 21.09 -18.29
CA TYR A 12 14.56 21.38 -18.86
C TYR A 12 14.50 22.44 -19.97
N ALA A 13 13.45 22.43 -20.79
CA ALA A 13 13.24 23.45 -21.82
C ALA A 13 12.98 24.83 -21.20
N GLU A 14 12.17 24.90 -20.14
CA GLU A 14 11.84 26.12 -19.43
C GLU A 14 13.01 26.64 -18.57
N ASN A 15 13.74 25.74 -17.90
CA ASN A 15 14.89 26.07 -17.08
C ASN A 15 16.11 25.19 -17.41
N PRO A 16 16.93 25.58 -18.42
CA PRO A 16 18.11 24.81 -18.82
C PRO A 16 19.20 24.70 -17.74
N ASN A 17 19.12 25.51 -16.68
CA ASN A 17 20.08 25.58 -15.59
C ASN A 17 19.58 24.91 -14.30
N ILE A 18 18.69 23.92 -14.40
CA ILE A 18 18.26 23.09 -13.26
C ILE A 18 19.46 22.64 -12.41
N LYS A 19 19.38 22.93 -11.10
CA LYS A 19 20.44 22.65 -10.13
C LYS A 19 20.62 21.16 -9.84
N LYS A 20 19.58 20.34 -10.08
CA LYS A 20 19.53 18.93 -9.72
C LYS A 20 18.97 18.07 -10.87
N PRO A 21 19.75 17.87 -11.95
CA PRO A 21 19.27 17.19 -13.17
C PRO A 21 19.00 15.69 -13.00
N LEU A 22 19.26 15.11 -11.82
CA LEU A 22 18.99 13.71 -11.50
C LEU A 22 17.73 13.52 -10.64
N GLU A 23 17.07 14.61 -10.21
CA GLU A 23 15.76 14.49 -9.56
C GLU A 23 14.72 14.03 -10.58
N LYS A 24 13.72 13.26 -10.11
CA LYS A 24 12.61 12.85 -10.96
C LYS A 24 11.86 14.09 -11.44
N HIS A 25 11.46 14.07 -12.71
CA HIS A 25 10.59 15.08 -13.29
C HIS A 25 9.24 15.15 -12.58
N ILE A 26 8.60 16.31 -12.63
CA ILE A 26 7.22 16.45 -12.16
C ILE A 26 6.33 15.50 -12.97
N ASN A 27 5.53 14.70 -12.27
CA ASN A 27 4.67 13.67 -12.84
C ASN A 27 5.41 12.68 -13.78
N ALA A 28 6.63 12.28 -13.43
CA ALA A 28 7.41 11.30 -14.19
C ALA A 28 6.72 9.92 -14.21
N ARG A 29 5.97 9.64 -15.28
CA ARG A 29 5.30 8.35 -15.52
C ARG A 29 5.91 7.64 -16.72
N THR A 30 6.11 6.33 -16.59
CA THR A 30 6.55 5.48 -17.71
C THR A 30 5.40 5.22 -18.68
N PHE A 31 4.20 5.03 -18.14
CA PHE A 31 2.96 4.77 -18.89
C PHE A 31 1.85 5.69 -18.37
N SER A 32 1.03 6.20 -19.28
CA SER A 32 -0.15 7.00 -18.96
C SER A 32 -1.25 6.65 -19.95
N ASP A 33 -2.42 6.28 -19.45
CA ASP A 33 -3.54 5.82 -20.30
C ASP A 33 -4.12 6.95 -21.15
N ASN A 34 -3.98 8.20 -20.71
CA ASN A 34 -4.77 9.32 -21.21
C ASN A 34 -3.91 10.54 -21.56
N THR A 35 -2.61 10.38 -21.81
CA THR A 35 -1.78 11.54 -22.20
C THR A 35 -2.00 11.90 -23.65
N ILE A 36 -2.49 13.11 -23.89
CA ILE A 36 -2.60 13.71 -25.22
C ILE A 36 -1.35 14.54 -25.49
N VAL A 37 -0.82 14.40 -26.71
CA VAL A 37 0.27 15.23 -27.22
C VAL A 37 -0.27 16.07 -28.37
N ASN A 38 -0.15 17.39 -28.26
CA ASN A 38 -0.46 18.29 -29.36
C ASN A 38 0.68 18.30 -30.39
N THR A 39 0.51 17.54 -31.48
CA THR A 39 1.53 17.46 -32.54
C THR A 39 1.64 18.74 -33.39
N MET A 40 0.71 19.68 -33.24
CA MET A 40 0.77 20.99 -33.89
C MET A 40 1.87 21.87 -33.27
N ASP A 41 2.25 21.61 -32.02
CA ASP A 41 3.30 22.36 -31.30
C ASP A 41 4.72 21.88 -31.65
N LEU A 42 4.85 20.86 -32.52
CA LEU A 42 6.16 20.39 -32.96
C LEU A 42 6.87 21.46 -33.80
N ILE A 43 8.04 21.89 -33.33
CA ILE A 43 8.90 22.86 -34.02
C ILE A 43 9.57 22.19 -35.23
N LYS A 44 9.06 22.48 -36.43
CA LYS A 44 9.56 21.93 -37.71
C LYS A 44 10.53 22.87 -38.44
N SER A 45 10.76 24.08 -37.93
CA SER A 45 11.57 25.13 -38.57
C SER A 45 13.06 25.11 -38.20
N ARG A 46 13.47 24.25 -37.25
CA ARG A 46 14.86 24.19 -36.79
C ARG A 46 15.75 23.45 -37.79
N PHE A 47 16.78 24.12 -38.29
CA PHE A 47 17.87 23.49 -39.04
C PHE A 47 19.06 23.22 -38.13
N LEU A 48 19.58 21.98 -38.14
CA LEU A 48 20.77 21.57 -37.40
C LEU A 48 22.00 21.73 -38.29
N LYS A 49 23.07 22.34 -37.77
CA LYS A 49 24.37 22.41 -38.45
C LYS A 49 25.11 21.08 -38.29
N ASP A 50 26.14 20.85 -39.11
CA ASP A 50 26.97 19.63 -39.02
C ASP A 50 27.52 19.41 -37.60
N GLU A 51 27.97 20.47 -36.93
CA GLU A 51 28.45 20.42 -35.55
C GLU A 51 27.36 19.97 -34.55
N ASP A 52 26.10 20.38 -34.77
CA ASP A 52 24.98 19.96 -33.94
C ASP A 52 24.63 18.48 -34.15
N VAL A 53 24.67 18.04 -35.42
CA VAL A 53 24.46 16.63 -35.79
C VAL A 53 25.55 15.75 -35.18
N GLU A 54 26.81 16.18 -35.23
CA GLU A 54 27.91 15.47 -34.58
C GLU A 54 27.67 15.36 -33.07
N LYS A 55 27.26 16.45 -32.39
CA LYS A 55 26.96 16.44 -30.95
C LYS A 55 25.87 15.44 -30.61
N ILE A 56 24.78 15.41 -31.38
CA ILE A 56 23.68 14.47 -31.21
C ILE A 56 24.16 13.03 -31.42
N ASN A 57 24.93 12.77 -32.47
CA ASN A 57 25.49 11.45 -32.75
C ASN A 57 26.41 10.95 -31.62
N PHE A 58 27.20 11.85 -31.01
CA PHE A 58 28.02 11.51 -29.85
C PHE A 58 27.19 11.18 -28.60
N ILE A 59 26.09 11.90 -28.36
CA ILE A 59 25.14 11.57 -27.29
C ILE A 59 24.54 10.17 -27.53
N ILE A 60 24.04 9.91 -28.74
CA ILE A 60 23.42 8.62 -29.10
C ILE A 60 24.44 7.49 -28.91
N LYS A 61 25.65 7.63 -29.45
CA LYS A 61 26.72 6.62 -29.33
C LYS A 61 27.11 6.36 -27.88
N SER A 62 27.27 7.41 -27.10
CA SER A 62 27.67 7.29 -25.69
C SER A 62 26.60 6.64 -24.81
N ARG A 63 25.33 6.65 -25.26
CA ARG A 63 24.20 6.04 -24.56
C ARG A 63 23.71 4.74 -25.22
N ALA A 64 24.32 4.31 -26.32
CA ALA A 64 23.98 3.07 -27.00
C ALA A 64 24.47 1.88 -26.18
N HIS A 65 23.55 1.00 -25.80
CA HIS A 65 23.88 -0.16 -24.96
C HIS A 65 24.33 -1.40 -25.76
N ARG A 66 23.95 -1.51 -27.03
CA ARG A 66 24.15 -2.77 -27.79
C ARG A 66 24.60 -2.57 -29.23
N TYR A 67 23.88 -1.77 -30.01
CA TYR A 67 24.18 -1.55 -31.43
C TYR A 67 24.03 -0.08 -31.80
N ILE A 68 24.86 0.37 -32.73
CA ILE A 68 24.74 1.65 -33.44
C ILE A 68 25.01 1.38 -34.92
N ALA A 69 24.38 2.15 -35.79
CA ALA A 69 24.58 2.05 -37.23
C ALA A 69 24.64 3.46 -37.83
N ALA A 70 25.44 3.60 -38.88
CA ALA A 70 25.50 4.81 -39.70
C ALA A 70 25.74 4.40 -41.16
N PRO A 71 25.25 5.18 -42.13
CA PRO A 71 25.51 4.93 -43.55
C PRO A 71 27.00 5.01 -43.92
N GLU A 72 27.75 5.91 -43.26
CA GLU A 72 29.19 6.08 -43.44
C GLU A 72 29.96 5.63 -42.20
N LYS A 73 31.12 5.01 -42.42
CA LYS A 73 31.95 4.46 -41.35
C LYS A 73 32.50 5.56 -40.44
N GLU A 74 32.82 6.71 -41.00
CA GLU A 74 33.36 7.88 -40.32
C GLU A 74 32.37 8.42 -39.28
N TRP A 75 31.07 8.36 -39.56
CA TRP A 75 30.01 8.88 -38.68
C TRP A 75 29.79 8.01 -37.45
N LEU A 76 30.31 6.77 -37.43
CA LEU A 76 30.33 5.93 -36.24
C LEU A 76 31.31 6.44 -35.19
N TYR A 77 32.16 7.43 -35.49
CA TYR A 77 33.20 7.92 -34.57
C TYR A 77 33.10 9.44 -34.31
N PRO A 78 31.95 9.96 -33.86
CA PRO A 78 31.78 11.39 -33.59
C PRO A 78 32.71 11.91 -32.48
N GLU A 79 33.19 11.04 -31.60
CA GLU A 79 34.18 11.38 -30.56
C GLU A 79 35.53 11.88 -31.10
N LYS A 80 35.86 11.59 -32.37
CA LYS A 80 37.10 12.07 -33.00
C LYS A 80 37.06 13.56 -33.33
N ARG A 81 35.86 14.12 -33.46
CA ARG A 81 35.63 15.51 -33.86
C ARG A 81 35.10 16.38 -32.72
N ILE A 82 34.54 15.75 -31.69
CA ILE A 82 34.01 16.45 -30.51
C ILE A 82 35.03 16.50 -29.39
N ASN A 83 35.42 17.72 -29.04
CA ASN A 83 36.22 18.02 -27.85
C ASN A 83 35.42 18.90 -26.87
N LEU A 84 34.23 18.44 -26.47
CA LEU A 84 33.36 19.15 -25.54
C LEU A 84 33.12 18.29 -24.29
N ALA A 85 33.05 18.95 -23.14
CA ALA A 85 32.59 18.31 -21.92
C ALA A 85 31.13 17.84 -22.08
N TRP A 86 30.80 16.66 -21.53
CA TRP A 86 29.46 16.07 -21.60
C TRP A 86 28.34 17.05 -21.22
N SER A 87 28.56 17.86 -20.19
CA SER A 87 27.60 18.86 -19.70
C SER A 87 27.29 19.97 -20.71
N LYS A 88 28.18 20.25 -21.67
CA LYS A 88 27.96 21.26 -22.72
C LYS A 88 27.06 20.74 -23.83
N LEU A 89 27.01 19.42 -24.05
CA LEU A 89 26.17 18.80 -25.08
C LEU A 89 24.68 19.08 -24.85
N ARG A 90 24.26 19.30 -23.60
CA ARG A 90 22.85 19.57 -23.26
C ARG A 90 22.22 20.72 -24.05
N GLN A 91 23.02 21.70 -24.48
CA GLN A 91 22.55 22.88 -25.19
C GLN A 91 21.96 22.53 -26.57
N VAL A 92 22.50 21.52 -27.26
CA VAL A 92 21.97 21.12 -28.57
C VAL A 92 20.57 20.51 -28.48
N LEU A 93 20.18 20.01 -27.30
CA LEU A 93 18.88 19.38 -27.07
C LEU A 93 17.76 20.38 -26.74
N LEU A 94 18.08 21.66 -26.53
CA LEU A 94 17.09 22.69 -26.23
C LEU A 94 16.29 23.09 -27.49
N PRO A 95 15.03 23.49 -27.34
CA PRO A 95 14.27 24.07 -28.45
C PRO A 95 14.87 25.44 -28.88
N PRO A 96 14.65 25.90 -30.12
CA PRO A 96 15.05 27.24 -30.55
C PRO A 96 14.36 28.34 -29.73
N GLU A 97 15.06 29.45 -29.50
CA GLU A 97 14.52 30.61 -28.77
C GLU A 97 13.32 31.28 -29.46
N SER A 98 13.20 31.16 -30.79
CA SER A 98 12.22 31.87 -31.63
C SER A 98 11.00 31.03 -32.05
N GLY A 99 10.70 29.93 -31.36
CA GLY A 99 9.47 29.16 -31.52
C GLY A 99 8.59 29.37 -30.30
N VAL A 100 7.26 29.41 -30.48
CA VAL A 100 6.31 29.54 -29.36
C VAL A 100 6.68 28.52 -28.27
N LEU A 101 7.23 29.00 -27.17
CA LEU A 101 7.40 28.23 -25.94
C LEU A 101 6.00 28.01 -25.39
N PHE A 102 5.38 26.91 -25.81
CA PHE A 102 4.18 26.32 -25.21
C PHE A 102 3.01 27.31 -25.08
N SER A 103 2.10 27.34 -26.06
CA SER A 103 0.84 28.08 -25.99
C SER A 103 -0.05 27.55 -24.85
N GLY A 104 0.24 27.91 -23.60
CA GLY A 104 -0.52 27.51 -22.42
C GLY A 104 -0.41 26.02 -22.18
N GLY A 105 0.34 25.64 -21.16
CA GLY A 105 0.63 24.27 -20.79
C GLY A 105 -0.57 23.34 -20.53
N GLU A 106 -1.81 23.79 -20.70
CA GLU A 106 -3.00 22.99 -20.49
C GLU A 106 -3.69 22.63 -21.82
N ILE A 107 -4.07 21.37 -21.96
CA ILE A 107 -4.87 20.85 -23.06
C ILE A 107 -6.30 20.66 -22.55
N LEU A 108 -7.25 21.28 -23.24
CA LEU A 108 -8.68 20.98 -23.10
C LEU A 108 -9.17 20.42 -24.44
N ALA A 109 -9.74 19.22 -24.41
CA ALA A 109 -10.27 18.55 -25.59
C ALA A 109 -11.63 17.93 -25.30
N GLU A 110 -12.63 18.21 -26.12
CA GLU A 110 -13.91 17.50 -26.09
C GLU A 110 -13.73 16.14 -26.80
N LEU A 111 -14.10 15.06 -26.13
CA LEU A 111 -14.06 13.71 -26.67
C LEU A 111 -15.36 13.40 -27.44
N GLY A 112 -15.34 12.35 -28.26
CA GLY A 112 -16.50 11.98 -29.10
C GLY A 112 -17.77 11.61 -28.33
N ASP A 113 -17.68 11.37 -27.02
CA ASP A 113 -18.81 11.14 -26.12
C ASP A 113 -19.31 12.41 -25.41
N GLY A 114 -18.76 13.58 -25.75
CA GLY A 114 -19.09 14.88 -25.16
C GLY A 114 -18.39 15.16 -23.82
N SER A 115 -17.55 14.24 -23.32
CA SER A 115 -16.76 14.49 -22.11
C SER A 115 -15.56 15.42 -22.40
N ILE A 116 -15.17 16.22 -21.41
CA ILE A 116 -14.03 17.13 -21.52
C ILE A 116 -12.80 16.45 -20.92
N HIS A 117 -11.79 16.25 -21.75
CA HIS A 117 -10.45 15.91 -21.33
C HIS A 117 -9.68 17.17 -20.92
N TYR A 118 -9.06 17.13 -19.75
CA TYR A 118 -8.10 18.13 -19.28
C TYR A 118 -6.75 17.47 -19.05
N GLN A 119 -5.67 18.17 -19.39
CA GLN A 119 -4.32 17.79 -19.04
C GLN A 119 -3.46 19.05 -18.87
N ASP A 120 -2.61 19.11 -17.84
CA ASP A 120 -1.63 20.20 -17.72
C ASP A 120 -0.26 19.88 -18.36
N GLN A 121 0.70 20.78 -18.16
CA GLN A 121 2.00 20.74 -18.85
C GLN A 121 2.86 19.56 -18.45
N PHE A 122 2.50 18.91 -17.33
CA PHE A 122 3.14 17.73 -16.81
C PHE A 122 2.33 16.47 -17.09
N GLY A 123 1.28 16.54 -17.91
CA GLY A 123 0.46 15.39 -18.25
C GLY A 123 -0.59 15.02 -17.21
N ARG A 124 -0.81 15.87 -16.19
CA ARG A 124 -1.76 15.56 -15.10
C ARG A 124 -3.18 15.82 -15.58
N THR A 125 -4.05 14.82 -15.49
CA THR A 125 -5.47 14.96 -15.87
C THR A 125 -6.34 15.52 -14.74
N THR A 126 -5.73 15.80 -13.59
CA THR A 126 -6.34 16.54 -12.48
C THR A 126 -5.34 17.58 -12.00
N PRO A 127 -5.79 18.83 -11.72
CA PRO A 127 -4.91 19.86 -11.18
C PRO A 127 -4.22 19.43 -9.90
N GLU A 128 -3.02 19.96 -9.66
CA GLU A 128 -2.25 19.67 -8.45
C GLU A 128 -3.02 20.08 -7.19
N ASN A 129 -3.19 19.14 -6.25
CA ASN A 129 -3.75 19.45 -4.95
C ASN A 129 -2.68 20.08 -4.05
N LYS A 130 -2.62 21.41 -4.04
CA LYS A 130 -1.68 22.19 -3.23
C LYS A 130 -1.79 21.90 -1.73
N ASN A 131 -2.94 21.45 -1.24
CA ASN A 131 -3.14 21.10 0.19
C ASN A 131 -2.39 19.83 0.61
N LEU A 132 -1.85 19.06 -0.35
CA LEU A 132 -1.02 17.88 -0.09
C LEU A 132 0.47 18.21 -0.08
N ARG A 133 0.86 19.46 -0.38
CA ARG A 133 2.26 19.89 -0.33
C ARG A 133 2.66 20.31 1.06
N LYS A 134 3.95 20.17 1.34
CA LYS A 134 4.62 20.68 2.54
C LYS A 134 5.41 21.92 2.20
N ASP A 135 5.55 22.79 3.20
CA ASP A 135 6.42 23.95 3.10
C ASP A 135 7.88 23.51 2.88
N GLU A 136 8.58 24.27 2.04
CA GLU A 136 9.99 24.02 1.78
C GLU A 136 10.81 24.21 3.06
N ILE A 137 11.59 23.18 3.41
CA ILE A 137 12.42 23.21 4.60
C ILE A 137 13.74 23.91 4.30
N LYS A 138 13.93 25.08 4.93
CA LYS A 138 15.17 25.83 4.84
C LYS A 138 16.23 25.25 5.78
N GLY A 139 17.20 24.53 5.21
CA GLY A 139 18.34 23.99 5.95
C GLY A 139 18.08 22.62 6.60
N LYS A 140 18.88 22.28 7.62
CA LYS A 140 18.78 20.99 8.32
C LYS A 140 17.79 21.10 9.48
N PRO A 141 16.80 20.19 9.59
CA PRO A 141 15.89 20.16 10.73
C PRO A 141 16.64 19.94 12.05
N PRO A 142 16.16 20.51 13.18
CA PRO A 142 16.70 20.20 14.50
C PRO A 142 16.53 18.71 14.85
N VAL A 143 17.50 18.15 15.59
CA VAL A 143 17.59 16.69 15.82
C VAL A 143 16.44 16.09 16.63
N ASN A 144 15.79 16.87 17.49
CA ASN A 144 14.70 16.42 18.35
C ASN A 144 13.31 16.70 17.78
N ASP A 145 13.21 17.49 16.72
CA ASP A 145 11.97 17.88 16.08
C ASP A 145 11.33 16.70 15.32
N PRO A 146 10.02 16.75 15.05
CA PRO A 146 9.38 15.79 14.16
C PRO A 146 10.12 15.69 12.83
N CYS A 147 10.31 14.47 12.34
CA CYS A 147 10.96 14.25 11.07
C CYS A 147 10.10 14.80 9.92
N PRO A 148 10.68 15.60 9.00
CA PRO A 148 9.95 16.13 7.84
C PRO A 148 9.23 15.12 6.95
N CYS A 149 9.67 13.87 6.95
CA CYS A 149 9.01 12.81 6.20
C CYS A 149 7.62 12.45 6.75
N GLY A 150 7.17 13.04 7.86
CA GLY A 150 5.83 12.85 8.41
C GLY A 150 5.64 11.55 9.20
N SER A 151 6.72 10.79 9.44
CA SER A 151 6.66 9.48 10.13
C SER A 151 6.22 9.54 11.60
N GLY A 152 6.12 10.73 12.20
CA GLY A 152 5.87 10.90 13.64
C GLY A 152 7.09 10.66 14.54
N LYS A 153 8.20 10.16 13.98
CA LYS A 153 9.46 9.97 14.72
C LYS A 153 10.26 11.27 14.79
N LYS A 154 11.10 11.41 15.82
CA LYS A 154 12.11 12.49 15.90
C LYS A 154 13.09 12.39 14.72
N TYR A 155 13.57 13.52 14.19
CA TYR A 155 14.47 13.56 13.03
C TYR A 155 15.73 12.68 13.23
N LYS A 156 16.36 12.73 14.42
CA LYS A 156 17.52 11.89 14.77
C LYS A 156 17.26 10.38 14.80
N LYS A 157 15.99 9.96 14.93
CA LYS A 157 15.58 8.54 14.93
C LYS A 157 14.98 8.13 13.59
N CYS A 158 15.06 8.99 12.58
CA CYS A 158 14.41 8.78 11.28
C CYS A 158 15.35 9.14 10.12
N CYS A 159 15.19 10.30 9.49
CA CYS A 159 15.88 10.61 8.24
C CYS A 159 17.28 11.24 8.42
N LYS A 160 17.75 11.51 9.65
CA LYS A 160 19.03 12.20 9.90
C LYS A 160 20.20 11.53 9.19
N ASP A 161 20.34 10.22 9.36
CA ASP A 161 21.49 9.45 8.89
C ASP A 161 21.25 8.74 7.54
N LYS A 162 20.08 8.96 6.92
CA LYS A 162 19.69 8.36 5.63
C LYS A 162 20.07 9.26 4.48
N LYS A 163 20.42 8.72 3.32
CA LYS A 163 20.60 9.53 2.09
C LYS A 163 19.24 10.03 1.57
N PRO A 164 19.16 11.13 0.79
CA PRO A 164 17.90 11.60 0.21
C PRO A 164 17.09 10.52 -0.52
N THR A 165 17.76 9.62 -1.25
CA THR A 165 17.15 8.49 -1.99
C THR A 165 16.57 7.39 -1.09
N GLU A 166 16.93 7.36 0.20
CA GLU A 166 16.47 6.39 1.20
C GLU A 166 15.41 7.00 2.14
N ARG A 167 14.94 8.22 1.83
CA ARG A 167 13.92 8.92 2.61
C ARG A 167 12.59 8.91 1.85
N PRO A 168 11.45 8.78 2.55
CA PRO A 168 10.17 9.19 1.99
C PRO A 168 10.15 10.70 1.70
N SER A 169 9.22 11.13 0.85
CA SER A 169 9.09 12.52 0.42
C SER A 169 9.03 13.50 1.60
N TRP A 170 9.72 14.63 1.44
CA TRP A 170 9.64 15.80 2.33
C TRP A 170 8.79 16.93 1.73
N THR A 171 8.40 16.82 0.46
CA THR A 171 7.65 17.86 -0.25
C THR A 171 6.15 17.64 -0.21
N GLU A 172 5.71 16.44 0.19
CA GLU A 172 4.29 16.08 0.26
C GLU A 172 3.91 15.47 1.61
N LEU A 173 2.63 15.61 1.96
CA LEU A 173 2.01 14.91 3.07
C LEU A 173 2.23 13.41 2.91
N SER A 174 2.83 12.84 3.94
CA SER A 174 3.08 11.41 4.05
C SER A 174 1.78 10.64 4.19
N ILE A 175 1.87 9.31 4.02
CA ILE A 175 0.74 8.41 4.23
C ILE A 175 0.12 8.59 5.62
N ARG A 176 0.95 8.70 6.66
CA ARG A 176 0.49 8.94 8.03
C ARG A 176 -0.24 10.28 8.16
N GLU A 177 0.32 11.37 7.65
CA GLU A 177 -0.32 12.70 7.73
C GLU A 177 -1.65 12.75 6.97
N ARG A 178 -1.75 12.06 5.83
CA ARG A 178 -3.01 11.89 5.10
C ARG A 178 -4.03 11.10 5.92
N ASN A 179 -3.62 10.00 6.57
CA ASN A 179 -4.48 9.25 7.48
C ASN A 179 -4.94 10.06 8.70
N LEU A 180 -4.09 10.91 9.28
CA LEU A 180 -4.49 11.82 10.37
C LEU A 180 -5.58 12.79 9.92
N LYS A 181 -5.42 13.39 8.73
CA LYS A 181 -6.45 14.26 8.14
C LYS A 181 -7.72 13.48 7.80
N PHE A 182 -7.59 12.25 7.31
CA PHE A 182 -8.74 11.40 7.01
C PHE A 182 -9.55 11.07 8.26
N PHE A 183 -8.88 10.70 9.35
CA PHE A 183 -9.52 10.46 10.64
C PHE A 183 -10.26 11.68 11.16
N GLN A 184 -9.61 12.85 11.17
CA GLN A 184 -10.25 14.10 11.57
C GLN A 184 -11.50 14.40 10.73
N GLY A 185 -11.41 14.20 9.42
CA GLY A 185 -12.55 14.37 8.53
C GLY A 185 -13.68 13.38 8.79
N ILE A 186 -13.38 12.09 8.99
CA ILE A 186 -14.39 11.07 9.34
C ILE A 186 -15.10 11.44 10.64
N VAL A 187 -14.34 11.76 11.70
CA VAL A 187 -14.89 12.11 13.02
C VAL A 187 -15.83 13.32 12.90
N ASN A 188 -15.47 14.32 12.08
CA ASN A 188 -16.31 15.49 11.84
C ASN A 188 -17.55 15.18 10.99
N ILE A 189 -17.39 14.45 9.87
CA ILE A 189 -18.52 14.08 8.98
C ILE A 189 -19.56 13.25 9.75
N LEU A 190 -19.11 12.37 10.62
CA LEU A 190 -19.97 11.50 11.43
C LEU A 190 -20.48 12.17 12.71
N GLY A 191 -20.04 13.40 13.03
CA GLY A 191 -20.42 14.13 14.25
C GLY A 191 -19.86 13.54 15.54
N LEU A 192 -18.90 12.61 15.46
CA LEU A 192 -18.24 12.00 16.62
C LEU A 192 -17.40 13.02 17.43
N SER A 193 -17.12 14.19 16.87
CA SER A 193 -16.51 15.33 17.58
C SER A 193 -17.50 16.18 18.40
N HIS A 194 -18.81 15.98 18.22
CA HIS A 194 -19.88 16.80 18.79
C HIS A 194 -20.93 15.90 19.47
N ASP A 195 -20.46 15.08 20.41
CA ASP A 195 -21.23 14.20 21.30
C ASP A 195 -21.96 12.99 20.69
N LYS A 196 -21.92 12.77 19.37
CA LYS A 196 -22.52 11.56 18.79
C LYS A 196 -21.77 10.29 19.22
N THR A 197 -22.54 9.27 19.56
CA THR A 197 -22.05 7.92 19.84
C THR A 197 -21.96 7.07 18.58
N TRP A 198 -21.32 5.90 18.67
CA TRP A 198 -21.31 4.95 17.55
C TRP A 198 -22.72 4.47 17.18
N ASP A 199 -23.63 4.36 18.15
CA ASP A 199 -25.01 4.01 17.88
C ASP A 199 -25.77 5.12 17.15
N ASP A 200 -25.44 6.38 17.40
CA ASP A 200 -25.98 7.51 16.62
C ASP A 200 -25.50 7.45 15.17
N VAL A 201 -24.21 7.12 14.95
CA VAL A 201 -23.69 6.86 13.60
C VAL A 201 -24.47 5.74 12.93
N ARG A 202 -24.69 4.61 13.62
CA ARG A 202 -25.43 3.47 13.07
C ARG A 202 -26.88 3.79 12.75
N ARG A 203 -27.52 4.69 13.51
CA ARG A 203 -28.89 5.17 13.25
C ARG A 203 -28.95 6.16 12.10
N GLU A 204 -27.97 7.05 11.98
CA GLU A 204 -28.09 8.26 11.15
C GLU A 204 -27.20 8.27 9.90
N LEU A 205 -26.37 7.24 9.67
CA LEU A 205 -25.48 7.18 8.51
C LEU A 205 -26.23 7.41 7.20
N SER A 206 -26.00 8.59 6.62
CA SER A 206 -26.67 9.09 5.42
C SER A 206 -25.82 8.92 4.16
N ASP A 207 -26.47 9.01 3.01
CA ASP A 207 -25.82 8.98 1.71
C ASP A 207 -24.81 10.12 1.53
N ASP A 208 -25.15 11.31 2.04
CA ASP A 208 -24.25 12.47 2.03
C ASP A 208 -22.98 12.20 2.85
N GLN A 209 -23.11 11.57 4.02
CA GLN A 209 -21.95 11.21 4.83
C GLN A 209 -21.07 10.16 4.14
N VAL A 210 -21.67 9.11 3.56
CA VAL A 210 -20.93 8.10 2.78
C VAL A 210 -20.21 8.77 1.59
N CYS A 211 -20.92 9.59 0.83
CA CYS A 211 -20.39 10.33 -0.30
C CYS A 211 -19.21 11.23 0.12
N ASN A 212 -19.37 11.98 1.21
CA ASN A 212 -18.34 12.88 1.73
C ASN A 212 -17.11 12.14 2.24
N ILE A 213 -17.26 10.98 2.88
CA ILE A 213 -16.13 10.13 3.32
C ILE A 213 -15.33 9.65 2.10
N HIS A 214 -15.98 9.12 1.07
CA HIS A 214 -15.28 8.64 -0.13
C HIS A 214 -14.67 9.78 -0.95
N ARG A 215 -15.33 10.95 -1.04
CA ARG A 215 -14.75 12.16 -1.64
C ARG A 215 -13.52 12.64 -0.88
N LEU A 216 -13.56 12.62 0.46
CA LEU A 216 -12.41 12.98 1.28
C LEU A 216 -11.24 12.02 1.04
N TYR A 217 -11.51 10.71 1.00
CA TYR A 217 -10.48 9.72 0.68
C TYR A 217 -9.85 9.97 -0.70
N ALA A 218 -10.68 10.23 -1.71
CA ALA A 218 -10.22 10.56 -3.07
C ALA A 218 -9.36 11.85 -3.11
N CYS A 219 -9.77 12.88 -2.37
CA CYS A 219 -9.05 14.15 -2.26
C CYS A 219 -7.65 13.98 -1.63
N LEU A 220 -7.53 13.09 -0.64
CA LEU A 220 -6.26 12.76 0.01
C LEU A 220 -5.39 11.83 -0.85
N TRP A 221 -5.97 11.12 -1.81
CA TRP A 221 -5.29 10.15 -2.67
C TRP A 221 -5.61 10.38 -4.16
N PRO A 222 -5.23 11.54 -4.73
CA PRO A 222 -5.45 11.81 -6.14
C PRO A 222 -4.67 10.82 -7.00
N LYS A 223 -5.21 10.50 -8.20
CA LYS A 223 -4.59 9.58 -9.18
C LYS A 223 -3.15 9.96 -9.52
N GLU A 224 -2.82 11.24 -9.43
CA GLU A 224 -1.50 11.82 -9.73
C GLU A 224 -0.47 11.69 -8.59
N THR A 225 -0.80 11.03 -7.48
CA THR A 225 0.13 10.82 -6.36
C THR A 225 1.30 9.90 -6.75
N ASP A 226 2.55 10.35 -6.59
CA ASP A 226 3.72 9.44 -6.59
C ASP A 226 3.76 8.64 -5.27
N VAL A 227 2.93 7.60 -5.20
CA VAL A 227 2.79 6.75 -4.01
C VAL A 227 4.12 6.11 -3.60
N LEU A 228 4.98 5.77 -4.55
CA LEU A 228 6.28 5.17 -4.26
C LEU A 228 7.17 6.14 -3.50
N SER A 229 7.11 7.45 -3.77
CA SER A 229 7.83 8.46 -3.00
C SER A 229 7.37 8.55 -1.53
N LEU A 230 6.11 8.22 -1.25
CA LEU A 230 5.50 8.31 0.08
C LEU A 230 5.69 7.03 0.91
N LEU A 231 5.82 5.89 0.24
CA LEU A 231 6.04 4.61 0.90
C LEU A 231 7.37 4.61 1.70
N PRO A 232 7.43 3.87 2.82
CA PRO A 232 8.68 3.60 3.50
C PRO A 232 9.73 3.04 2.55
N LYS A 233 11.01 3.27 2.84
CA LYS A 233 12.13 2.76 2.05
C LYS A 233 12.78 1.55 2.72
N PRO A 234 13.52 0.70 1.99
CA PRO A 234 14.30 -0.38 2.57
C PRO A 234 15.45 0.22 3.40
N ASP A 235 15.18 0.44 4.68
CA ASP A 235 16.02 1.25 5.58
C ASP A 235 16.49 0.47 6.82
N GLY A 236 16.36 -0.85 6.79
CA GLY A 236 16.71 -1.75 7.89
C GLY A 236 15.73 -1.75 9.06
N THR A 237 14.61 -1.01 8.98
CA THR A 237 13.55 -1.11 9.99
C THR A 237 12.93 -2.52 9.95
N LEU A 238 12.66 -3.10 11.12
CA LEU A 238 11.93 -4.38 11.23
C LEU A 238 10.45 -4.15 10.89
N ARG A 239 10.16 -4.17 9.58
CA ARG A 239 8.85 -3.86 9.02
C ARG A 239 8.23 -5.11 8.44
N ALA A 240 6.95 -5.32 8.70
CA ALA A 240 6.21 -6.45 8.18
C ALA A 240 5.03 -5.98 7.32
N LEU A 241 4.82 -6.59 6.17
CA LEU A 241 3.59 -6.41 5.38
C LEU A 241 2.62 -7.51 5.76
N TYR A 242 1.48 -7.14 6.34
CA TYR A 242 0.39 -8.07 6.56
C TYR A 242 -0.39 -8.26 5.26
N THR A 243 -0.51 -9.52 4.84
CA THR A 243 -1.32 -9.94 3.71
C THR A 243 -2.27 -11.05 4.15
N GLY A 244 -3.51 -10.68 4.41
CA GLY A 244 -4.56 -11.57 4.85
C GLY A 244 -5.91 -10.89 4.63
N ILE A 245 -6.95 -11.41 5.27
CA ILE A 245 -8.27 -10.77 5.24
C ILE A 245 -8.21 -9.49 6.08
N ILE A 246 -8.61 -8.36 5.49
CA ILE A 246 -8.75 -7.08 6.17
C ILE A 246 -10.23 -6.85 6.48
N ASP A 247 -10.61 -7.13 7.72
CA ASP A 247 -11.96 -6.96 8.24
C ASP A 247 -11.89 -6.57 9.73
N TYR A 248 -12.83 -5.76 10.22
CA TYR A 248 -12.89 -5.36 11.63
C TYR A 248 -12.90 -6.57 12.57
N ARG A 249 -13.59 -7.66 12.20
CA ARG A 249 -13.68 -8.88 13.00
C ARG A 249 -12.35 -9.61 13.18
N LEU A 250 -11.38 -9.31 12.31
CA LEU A 250 -10.03 -9.89 12.32
C LEU A 250 -8.95 -8.86 12.69
N ILE A 251 -9.34 -7.63 13.08
CA ILE A 251 -8.42 -6.52 13.41
C ILE A 251 -7.41 -6.86 14.51
N PHE A 252 -7.76 -7.81 15.37
CA PHE A 252 -6.90 -8.27 16.46
C PHE A 252 -5.58 -8.88 15.96
N LEU A 253 -5.55 -9.42 14.74
CA LEU A 253 -4.34 -9.95 14.12
C LEU A 253 -3.33 -8.84 13.80
N PRO A 254 -3.61 -7.88 12.89
CA PRO A 254 -2.65 -6.82 12.56
C PRO A 254 -2.30 -5.95 13.77
N SER A 255 -3.23 -5.74 14.71
CA SER A 255 -2.93 -4.99 15.93
C SER A 255 -1.98 -5.75 16.86
N SER A 256 -2.21 -7.04 17.14
CA SER A 256 -1.33 -7.87 18.00
C SER A 256 0.11 -7.96 17.47
N LEU A 257 0.27 -7.99 16.14
CA LEU A 257 1.60 -8.04 15.51
C LEU A 257 2.46 -6.80 15.85
N SER A 258 1.84 -5.66 16.17
CA SER A 258 2.56 -4.46 16.59
C SER A 258 3.36 -4.64 17.89
N LEU A 259 3.03 -5.65 18.71
CA LEU A 259 3.81 -6.01 19.90
C LEU A 259 5.17 -6.62 19.54
N TYR A 260 5.25 -7.34 18.43
CA TYR A 260 6.40 -8.15 18.05
C TYR A 260 7.31 -7.50 17.01
N PHE A 261 6.80 -6.50 16.28
CA PHE A 261 7.53 -5.83 15.20
C PHE A 261 7.52 -4.31 15.36
N ASP A 262 8.46 -3.63 14.69
CA ASP A 262 8.59 -2.16 14.81
C ASP A 262 7.48 -1.44 14.04
N GLU A 263 7.16 -1.92 12.83
CA GLU A 263 6.14 -1.36 11.95
C GLU A 263 5.38 -2.46 11.20
N ILE A 264 4.05 -2.36 11.13
CA ILE A 264 3.20 -3.23 10.30
C ILE A 264 2.61 -2.39 9.17
N ILE A 265 2.80 -2.80 7.92
CA ILE A 265 2.08 -2.25 6.78
C ILE A 265 0.78 -3.03 6.64
N VAL A 266 -0.33 -2.30 6.56
CA VAL A 266 -1.67 -2.84 6.32
C VAL A 266 -2.27 -2.06 5.16
N GLN A 267 -2.82 -2.76 4.16
CA GLN A 267 -3.51 -2.12 3.05
C GLN A 267 -4.91 -1.69 3.48
N SER A 268 -5.27 -0.45 3.14
CA SER A 268 -6.58 0.13 3.37
C SER A 268 -7.65 -0.56 2.52
N PRO A 269 -8.79 -0.96 3.11
CA PRO A 269 -9.94 -1.47 2.36
C PRO A 269 -10.83 -0.35 1.80
N PHE A 270 -10.52 0.93 2.07
CA PHE A 270 -11.28 2.04 1.48
C PHE A 270 -11.09 2.07 -0.03
N ILE A 271 -12.22 2.04 -0.72
CA ILE A 271 -12.30 2.09 -2.16
C ILE A 271 -12.25 3.55 -2.59
N SER A 272 -11.36 3.86 -3.54
CA SER A 272 -11.38 5.14 -4.23
C SER A 272 -12.45 5.14 -5.33
N PRO A 273 -13.14 6.26 -5.55
CA PRO A 273 -14.04 6.41 -6.69
C PRO A 273 -13.30 6.32 -8.04
N TYR A 274 -11.98 6.52 -8.04
CA TYR A 274 -11.18 6.41 -9.26
C TYR A 274 -11.10 4.95 -9.72
N ASN A 275 -11.28 4.73 -11.04
CA ASN A 275 -11.15 3.44 -11.72
C ASN A 275 -12.28 2.43 -11.49
N PHE A 276 -13.47 2.87 -11.07
CA PHE A 276 -14.70 2.08 -11.05
C PHE A 276 -15.65 2.50 -12.17
N LYS A 277 -16.46 1.55 -12.65
CA LYS A 277 -17.59 1.91 -13.51
C LYS A 277 -18.58 2.77 -12.69
N PRO A 278 -19.32 3.70 -13.33
CA PRO A 278 -20.21 4.62 -12.63
C PRO A 278 -21.20 3.96 -11.66
N GLU A 279 -21.66 2.74 -11.94
CA GLU A 279 -22.59 1.97 -11.09
C GLU A 279 -21.97 1.37 -9.81
N TYR A 280 -20.63 1.30 -9.74
CA TYR A 280 -19.84 0.84 -8.58
C TYR A 280 -19.00 1.97 -7.97
N ASP A 281 -19.32 3.22 -8.29
CA ASP A 281 -18.67 4.38 -7.71
C ASP A 281 -19.41 4.76 -6.41
N PRO A 282 -18.75 4.71 -5.22
CA PRO A 282 -19.38 5.01 -3.94
C PRO A 282 -19.73 6.49 -3.77
N VAL A 283 -19.18 7.39 -4.60
CA VAL A 283 -19.56 8.81 -4.61
C VAL A 283 -20.86 9.01 -5.41
N LYS A 284 -21.09 8.21 -6.46
CA LYS A 284 -22.30 8.28 -7.30
C LYS A 284 -23.45 7.43 -6.78
N ASN A 285 -23.17 6.32 -6.10
CA ASN A 285 -24.17 5.40 -5.56
C ASN A 285 -23.97 5.19 -4.04
N PRO A 286 -23.91 6.26 -3.23
CA PRO A 286 -23.55 6.17 -1.81
C PRO A 286 -24.45 5.23 -1.01
N HIS A 287 -25.75 5.15 -1.34
CA HIS A 287 -26.70 4.28 -0.65
C HIS A 287 -26.23 2.81 -0.63
N LYS A 288 -25.69 2.30 -1.75
CA LYS A 288 -25.19 0.91 -1.87
C LYS A 288 -23.99 0.60 -0.95
N TYR A 289 -23.32 1.62 -0.42
CA TYR A 289 -22.08 1.48 0.34
C TYR A 289 -22.23 1.77 1.84
N LYS A 290 -23.44 2.02 2.36
CA LYS A 290 -23.64 2.31 3.78
C LYS A 290 -23.03 1.24 4.69
N GLN A 291 -23.33 -0.04 4.42
CA GLN A 291 -22.84 -1.15 5.25
C GLN A 291 -21.31 -1.29 5.19
N THR A 292 -20.72 -1.26 3.99
CA THR A 292 -19.25 -1.36 3.84
C THR A 292 -18.53 -0.14 4.41
N THR A 293 -19.11 1.05 4.29
CA THR A 293 -18.56 2.29 4.87
C THR A 293 -18.53 2.20 6.39
N LEU A 294 -19.63 1.75 7.02
CA LEU A 294 -19.70 1.54 8.46
C LEU A 294 -18.57 0.60 8.93
N ASN A 295 -18.41 -0.55 8.27
CA ASN A 295 -17.40 -1.56 8.62
C ASN A 295 -15.96 -1.00 8.49
N ASN A 296 -15.66 -0.33 7.36
CA ASN A 296 -14.34 0.23 7.10
C ASN A 296 -13.99 1.38 8.04
N VAL A 297 -14.98 2.22 8.38
CA VAL A 297 -14.81 3.29 9.37
C VAL A 297 -14.51 2.68 10.74
N LEU A 298 -15.28 1.70 11.20
CA LEU A 298 -15.03 1.08 12.51
C LEU A 298 -13.64 0.45 12.60
N LEU A 299 -13.23 -0.31 11.56
CA LEU A 299 -11.87 -0.82 11.42
C LEU A 299 -10.83 0.29 11.55
N PHE A 300 -11.00 1.38 10.82
CA PHE A 300 -10.05 2.49 10.80
C PHE A 300 -9.97 3.22 12.15
N LEU A 301 -11.10 3.45 12.81
CA LEU A 301 -11.15 4.06 14.14
C LEU A 301 -10.37 3.22 15.17
N HIS A 302 -10.52 1.89 15.15
CA HIS A 302 -9.79 1.02 16.07
C HIS A 302 -8.31 0.83 15.72
N LEU A 303 -7.93 0.94 14.44
CA LEU A 303 -6.52 0.96 14.05
C LEU A 303 -5.85 2.32 14.29
N PHE A 304 -6.63 3.40 14.42
CA PHE A 304 -6.12 4.76 14.46
C PHE A 304 -5.05 5.02 15.53
N PRO A 305 -5.16 4.56 16.79
CA PRO A 305 -4.11 4.77 17.80
C PRO A 305 -2.74 4.21 17.36
N PHE A 306 -2.73 3.09 16.66
CA PHE A 306 -1.53 2.47 16.10
C PHE A 306 -0.99 3.26 14.89
N ILE A 307 -1.89 3.78 14.05
CA ILE A 307 -1.55 4.61 12.88
C ILE A 307 -0.93 5.94 13.34
N GLU A 308 -1.57 6.59 14.29
CA GLU A 308 -1.10 7.83 14.90
C GLU A 308 0.28 7.61 15.54
N SER A 309 0.50 6.49 16.22
CA SER A 309 1.80 6.18 16.83
C SER A 309 2.88 5.74 15.82
N GLY A 310 2.50 5.49 14.56
CA GLY A 310 3.40 4.97 13.52
C GLY A 310 3.76 3.49 13.68
N TYR A 311 3.01 2.74 14.49
CA TYR A 311 3.15 1.28 14.61
C TYR A 311 2.50 0.55 13.44
N ILE A 312 1.40 1.11 12.90
CA ILE A 312 0.75 0.63 11.69
C ILE A 312 0.87 1.71 10.61
N ASN A 313 1.39 1.34 9.45
CA ASN A 313 1.38 2.15 8.25
C ASN A 313 0.23 1.69 7.36
N PHE A 314 -0.88 2.43 7.41
CA PHE A 314 -2.10 2.11 6.68
C PHE A 314 -2.05 2.71 5.28
N ILE A 315 -1.70 1.90 4.29
CA ILE A 315 -1.37 2.35 2.94
C ILE A 315 -2.54 2.15 1.97
N THR A 316 -2.60 2.97 0.93
CA THR A 316 -3.50 2.75 -0.20
C THR A 316 -2.87 1.80 -1.22
N ASP A 317 -3.70 1.08 -1.99
CA ASP A 317 -3.23 0.19 -3.05
C ASP A 317 -2.40 0.95 -4.11
N PRO A 318 -1.13 0.58 -4.35
CA PRO A 318 -0.33 1.19 -5.41
C PRO A 318 -0.96 1.12 -6.81
N CYS A 319 -1.76 0.09 -7.11
CA CYS A 319 -2.51 -0.03 -8.38
C CYS A 319 -3.47 1.12 -8.64
N MET A 320 -3.83 1.90 -7.63
CA MET A 320 -4.73 3.05 -7.80
C MET A 320 -4.08 4.22 -8.51
N PHE A 321 -2.75 4.31 -8.47
CA PHE A 321 -1.97 5.43 -8.99
C PHE A 321 -1.23 5.10 -10.29
N ASP A 322 -1.14 3.81 -10.62
CA ASP A 322 -0.48 3.30 -11.82
C ASP A 322 -1.36 2.24 -12.48
N SER A 323 -2.00 2.62 -13.58
CA SER A 323 -2.89 1.79 -14.37
C SER A 323 -2.15 0.64 -15.07
N HIS A 324 -0.91 0.87 -15.49
CA HIS A 324 -0.09 -0.15 -16.11
C HIS A 324 0.30 -1.22 -15.08
N LEU A 325 0.70 -0.81 -13.87
CA LEU A 325 0.93 -1.73 -12.76
C LEU A 325 -0.33 -2.54 -12.45
N LYS A 326 -1.50 -1.90 -12.41
CA LYS A 326 -2.79 -2.57 -12.21
C LYS A 326 -3.04 -3.64 -13.29
N GLU A 327 -2.84 -3.31 -14.55
CA GLU A 327 -3.00 -4.24 -15.67
C GLU A 327 -2.02 -5.43 -15.56
N GLN A 328 -0.75 -5.16 -15.29
CA GLN A 328 0.27 -6.20 -15.11
C GLN A 328 -0.09 -7.17 -13.98
N ILE A 329 -0.61 -6.65 -12.86
CA ILE A 329 -1.03 -7.46 -11.71
C ILE A 329 -2.28 -8.28 -12.05
N LEU A 330 -3.28 -7.70 -12.71
CA LEU A 330 -4.46 -8.44 -13.15
C LEU A 330 -4.09 -9.58 -14.10
N ASN A 331 -3.22 -9.33 -15.08
CA ASN A 331 -2.76 -10.33 -16.03
C ASN A 331 -1.95 -11.44 -15.33
N SER A 332 -1.11 -11.09 -14.35
CA SER A 332 -0.33 -12.07 -13.58
C SER A 332 -1.23 -12.95 -12.69
N ALA A 333 -2.30 -12.38 -12.13
CA ALA A 333 -3.24 -13.07 -11.25
C ALA A 333 -4.27 -13.94 -11.99
N GLN A 334 -4.44 -13.80 -13.30
CA GLN A 334 -5.37 -14.61 -14.08
C GLN A 334 -4.85 -16.04 -14.37
N GLU A 335 -3.54 -16.25 -14.42
CA GLU A 335 -2.96 -17.57 -14.70
C GLU A 335 -3.14 -18.59 -13.54
N PRO A 336 -3.00 -18.21 -12.25
CA PRO A 336 -3.16 -19.13 -11.12
C PRO A 336 -4.61 -19.54 -10.79
N LEU A 337 -5.62 -18.73 -11.17
CA LEU A 337 -7.01 -18.89 -10.69
C LEU A 337 -7.73 -20.17 -11.16
N LYS A 338 -7.24 -20.85 -12.20
CA LYS A 338 -7.95 -22.00 -12.79
C LYS A 338 -7.92 -23.30 -11.96
N LYS A 339 -7.17 -23.37 -10.86
CA LYS A 339 -6.99 -24.61 -10.05
C LYS A 339 -6.81 -24.40 -8.53
N ILE A 340 -7.31 -23.31 -7.95
CA ILE A 340 -7.10 -23.05 -6.52
C ILE A 340 -8.11 -23.82 -5.66
N THR A 341 -7.61 -24.75 -4.85
CA THR A 341 -8.40 -25.36 -3.76
C THR A 341 -8.16 -24.54 -2.49
N ILE A 342 -9.21 -23.90 -1.96
CA ILE A 342 -9.14 -23.17 -0.70
C ILE A 342 -9.04 -24.17 0.46
N PRO A 343 -8.01 -24.11 1.30
CA PRO A 343 -7.87 -24.98 2.47
C PRO A 343 -9.07 -24.88 3.42
N LEU A 344 -9.42 -26.00 4.07
CA LEU A 344 -10.67 -26.12 4.85
C LEU A 344 -10.75 -25.11 6.01
N ASN A 345 -9.64 -24.84 6.68
CA ASN A 345 -9.58 -23.86 7.76
C ASN A 345 -9.84 -22.43 7.26
N GLU A 346 -9.27 -22.04 6.12
CA GLU A 346 -9.55 -20.74 5.49
C GLU A 346 -10.99 -20.64 4.99
N LYS A 347 -11.50 -21.73 4.39
CA LYS A 347 -12.90 -21.82 3.96
C LYS A 347 -13.87 -21.56 5.13
N ARG A 348 -13.59 -22.14 6.31
CA ARG A 348 -14.40 -21.92 7.52
C ARG A 348 -14.41 -20.46 7.98
N VAL A 349 -13.26 -19.78 7.91
CA VAL A 349 -13.20 -18.34 8.23
C VAL A 349 -14.06 -17.54 7.26
N LEU A 350 -13.93 -17.81 5.96
CA LEU A 350 -14.74 -17.14 4.93
C LEU A 350 -16.25 -17.42 5.09
N GLU A 351 -16.63 -18.68 5.32
CA GLU A 351 -18.02 -19.09 5.59
C GLU A 351 -18.56 -18.33 6.79
N LYS A 352 -17.79 -18.24 7.89
CA LYS A 352 -18.21 -17.51 9.09
C LYS A 352 -18.41 -16.01 8.83
N LEU A 353 -17.51 -15.37 8.09
CA LEU A 353 -17.64 -13.96 7.72
C LEU A 353 -18.87 -13.71 6.83
N CYS A 354 -19.14 -14.62 5.89
CA CYS A 354 -20.31 -14.59 5.02
C CYS A 354 -21.62 -14.80 5.80
N GLU A 355 -21.67 -15.76 6.72
CA GLU A 355 -22.80 -16.01 7.60
C GLU A 355 -23.14 -14.76 8.43
N GLU A 356 -22.14 -14.12 9.02
CA GLU A 356 -22.34 -12.90 9.81
C GLU A 356 -22.77 -11.71 8.95
N ASN A 357 -22.21 -11.54 7.74
CA ASN A 357 -22.66 -10.49 6.81
C ASN A 357 -24.12 -10.70 6.39
N LEU A 358 -24.54 -11.96 6.23
CA LEU A 358 -25.94 -12.31 5.96
C LEU A 358 -26.83 -11.96 7.17
N ILE A 359 -26.38 -12.26 8.39
CA ILE A 359 -27.07 -11.85 9.62
C ILE A 359 -27.22 -10.32 9.67
N HIS A 360 -26.17 -9.55 9.36
CA HIS A 360 -26.24 -8.08 9.32
C HIS A 360 -27.30 -7.58 8.33
N THR A 361 -27.37 -8.22 7.17
CA THR A 361 -28.37 -7.92 6.12
C THR A 361 -29.79 -8.19 6.62
N ILE A 362 -30.02 -9.35 7.25
CA ILE A 362 -31.32 -9.72 7.82
C ILE A 362 -31.72 -8.75 8.93
N CYS A 363 -30.80 -8.42 9.85
CA CYS A 363 -31.05 -7.50 10.96
C CYS A 363 -31.36 -6.07 10.47
N SER A 364 -30.80 -5.67 9.32
CA SER A 364 -31.03 -4.36 8.69
C SER A 364 -32.26 -4.32 7.79
N SER A 365 -33.00 -5.43 7.67
CA SER A 365 -34.24 -5.54 6.88
C SER A 365 -35.49 -5.30 7.73
N THR A 366 -36.60 -4.92 7.09
CA THR A 366 -37.90 -4.78 7.74
C THR A 366 -38.37 -6.10 8.37
N LYS A 367 -39.24 -6.03 9.40
CA LYS A 367 -39.79 -7.22 10.06
C LYS A 367 -40.56 -8.12 9.09
N GLU A 368 -41.24 -7.53 8.11
CA GLU A 368 -41.95 -8.24 7.05
C GLU A 368 -40.98 -9.02 6.15
N GLN A 369 -39.86 -8.40 5.75
CA GLN A 369 -38.80 -9.07 4.99
C GLN A 369 -38.15 -10.19 5.81
N GLN A 370 -37.88 -9.98 7.10
CA GLN A 370 -37.35 -11.03 7.99
C GLN A 370 -38.31 -12.22 8.09
N LYS A 371 -39.62 -11.98 8.27
CA LYS A 371 -40.66 -13.02 8.26
C LYS A 371 -40.68 -13.78 6.94
N SER A 372 -40.61 -13.06 5.82
CA SER A 372 -40.57 -13.64 4.48
C SER A 372 -39.34 -14.54 4.31
N TYR A 373 -38.15 -14.05 4.67
CA TYR A 373 -36.91 -14.82 4.61
C TYR A 373 -37.00 -16.12 5.43
N LEU A 374 -37.43 -16.04 6.69
CA LEU A 374 -37.57 -17.22 7.56
C LEU A 374 -38.52 -18.28 6.98
N ARG A 375 -39.67 -17.85 6.41
CA ARG A 375 -40.63 -18.77 5.77
C ARG A 375 -40.08 -19.40 4.48
N GLN A 376 -39.27 -18.66 3.72
CA GLN A 376 -38.62 -19.18 2.52
C GLN A 376 -37.52 -20.20 2.88
N THR A 377 -36.72 -19.93 3.92
CA THR A 377 -35.65 -20.83 4.36
C THR A 377 -36.19 -22.08 5.04
N ASN A 378 -37.27 -21.98 5.82
CA ASN A 378 -37.93 -23.12 6.44
C ASN A 378 -39.46 -22.90 6.55
N PRO A 379 -40.24 -23.43 5.59
CA PRO A 379 -41.70 -23.27 5.56
C PRO A 379 -42.43 -23.87 6.76
N ASN A 380 -41.80 -24.81 7.49
CA ASN A 380 -42.40 -25.53 8.61
C ASN A 380 -42.22 -24.82 9.97
N LEU A 381 -41.61 -23.63 10.01
CA LEU A 381 -41.46 -22.87 11.24
C LEU A 381 -42.83 -22.39 11.77
N SER A 382 -43.12 -22.69 13.04
CA SER A 382 -44.32 -22.17 13.71
C SER A 382 -44.24 -20.64 13.86
N GLY A 383 -45.41 -19.98 13.90
CA GLY A 383 -45.49 -18.53 14.10
C GLY A 383 -44.77 -18.07 15.38
N GLU A 384 -44.90 -18.83 16.47
CA GLU A 384 -44.20 -18.56 17.73
C GLU A 384 -42.66 -18.61 17.58
N ARG A 385 -42.15 -19.60 16.82
CA ARG A 385 -40.71 -19.72 16.58
C ARG A 385 -40.19 -18.58 15.71
N ILE A 386 -40.97 -18.14 14.72
CA ILE A 386 -40.66 -16.98 13.88
C ILE A 386 -40.53 -15.72 14.75
N GLU A 387 -41.50 -15.44 15.61
CA GLU A 387 -41.46 -14.28 16.50
C GLU A 387 -40.26 -14.33 17.47
N LYS A 388 -39.90 -15.53 17.97
CA LYS A 388 -38.69 -15.71 18.80
C LYS A 388 -37.40 -15.40 18.03
N LEU A 389 -37.29 -15.82 16.77
CA LEU A 389 -36.11 -15.54 15.93
C LEU A 389 -35.99 -14.05 15.61
N ILE A 390 -37.11 -13.38 15.32
CA ILE A 390 -37.14 -11.92 15.08
C ILE A 390 -36.68 -11.14 16.31
N LYS A 391 -37.10 -11.54 17.52
CA LYS A 391 -36.57 -10.96 18.75
C LYS A 391 -35.05 -11.17 18.89
N GLY A 392 -34.53 -12.32 18.44
CA GLY A 392 -33.10 -12.58 18.38
C GLY A 392 -32.37 -11.63 17.43
N PHE A 393 -32.93 -11.39 16.24
CA PHE A 393 -32.37 -10.42 15.28
C PHE A 393 -32.38 -9.00 15.83
N GLU A 394 -33.40 -8.60 16.58
CA GLU A 394 -33.42 -7.28 17.25
C GLU A 394 -32.30 -7.16 18.30
N ILE A 395 -32.08 -8.20 19.11
CA ILE A 395 -30.98 -8.19 20.10
C ILE A 395 -29.62 -8.10 19.40
N GLU A 396 -29.39 -8.91 18.37
CA GLU A 396 -28.16 -8.87 17.57
C GLU A 396 -27.98 -7.51 16.91
N LYS A 397 -29.06 -6.93 16.36
CA LYS A 397 -29.09 -5.59 15.79
C LYS A 397 -28.63 -4.58 16.82
N GLN A 398 -29.09 -4.59 18.06
CA GLN A 398 -28.67 -3.61 19.06
C GLN A 398 -27.20 -3.80 19.49
N GLN A 399 -26.77 -5.04 19.72
CA GLN A 399 -25.46 -5.34 20.32
C GLN A 399 -24.28 -5.31 19.34
N ASN A 400 -24.52 -5.62 18.07
CA ASN A 400 -23.44 -5.77 17.10
C ASN A 400 -23.06 -4.41 16.50
N PRO A 401 -21.84 -3.88 16.75
CA PRO A 401 -21.44 -2.56 16.27
C PRO A 401 -21.31 -2.47 14.75
N LEU A 402 -21.32 -3.60 14.04
CA LEU A 402 -21.28 -3.64 12.57
C LEU A 402 -22.66 -3.59 11.92
N VAL A 403 -23.77 -3.63 12.67
CA VAL A 403 -25.12 -3.63 12.08
C VAL A 403 -25.69 -2.22 12.08
N LEU A 404 -26.20 -1.74 10.95
CA LEU A 404 -26.89 -0.45 10.90
C LEU A 404 -28.19 -0.51 11.74
N LEU A 405 -28.48 0.57 12.46
CA LEU A 405 -29.71 0.73 13.26
C LEU A 405 -30.79 1.44 12.45
N GLN A 406 -30.86 1.13 11.15
CA GLN A 406 -31.85 1.65 10.19
C GLN A 406 -32.71 0.46 9.71
N ASP A 407 -33.99 0.71 9.44
CA ASP A 407 -34.97 -0.33 9.02
C ASP A 407 -35.35 -0.23 7.54
N ASP A 408 -34.90 0.82 6.85
CA ASP A 408 -35.34 1.21 5.51
C ASP A 408 -34.25 1.10 4.43
N ILE A 409 -33.08 0.56 4.78
CA ILE A 409 -31.91 0.46 3.89
C ILE A 409 -32.26 -0.28 2.58
N PHE A 410 -33.18 -1.24 2.62
CA PHE A 410 -33.59 -2.03 1.45
C PHE A 410 -34.91 -1.59 0.81
N ASN A 411 -35.55 -0.51 1.29
CA ASN A 411 -36.87 -0.09 0.82
C ASN A 411 -36.82 0.58 -0.56
N GLN A 412 -35.67 1.13 -0.96
CA GLN A 412 -35.51 1.82 -2.25
C GLN A 412 -35.28 0.85 -3.44
N GLY A 413 -35.36 -0.46 -3.23
CA GLY A 413 -35.08 -1.47 -4.26
C GLY A 413 -33.59 -1.62 -4.62
N GLU A 414 -32.72 -0.85 -3.98
CA GLU A 414 -31.27 -0.95 -4.12
C GLU A 414 -30.65 -1.89 -3.08
N GLY A 415 -29.72 -2.74 -3.52
CA GLY A 415 -28.97 -3.64 -2.64
C GLY A 415 -27.76 -2.94 -1.99
N GLN A 416 -27.24 -3.55 -0.93
CA GLN A 416 -25.96 -3.18 -0.33
C GLN A 416 -24.82 -3.97 -0.97
N ILE A 417 -23.67 -3.33 -1.18
CA ILE A 417 -22.42 -3.99 -1.59
C ILE A 417 -21.64 -4.31 -0.32
N THR A 418 -21.30 -5.58 -0.15
CA THR A 418 -20.45 -6.09 0.93
C THR A 418 -19.27 -6.84 0.33
N THR A 419 -18.06 -6.51 0.76
CA THR A 419 -16.82 -7.12 0.25
C THR A 419 -16.00 -7.74 1.37
N ILE A 420 -15.46 -8.94 1.14
CA ILE A 420 -14.42 -9.55 1.97
C ILE A 420 -13.14 -9.54 1.15
N ASN A 421 -12.13 -8.80 1.63
CA ASN A 421 -10.92 -8.53 0.85
C ASN A 421 -9.72 -9.21 1.52
N MET A 422 -9.09 -10.15 0.82
CA MET A 422 -7.73 -10.62 1.14
C MET A 422 -6.73 -9.77 0.35
N ILE A 423 -6.12 -8.79 1.02
CA ILE A 423 -5.28 -7.77 0.38
C ILE A 423 -3.96 -7.56 1.16
N PRO A 424 -2.87 -7.23 0.46
CA PRO A 424 -2.70 -7.27 -1.00
C PRO A 424 -2.78 -8.70 -1.57
N ASN A 425 -2.93 -8.83 -2.90
CA ASN A 425 -2.73 -10.12 -3.56
C ASN A 425 -1.24 -10.52 -3.55
N PHE A 426 -0.88 -11.72 -4.04
CA PHE A 426 0.48 -12.25 -3.91
C PHE A 426 1.54 -11.36 -4.58
N GLU A 427 1.33 -10.99 -5.85
CA GLU A 427 2.26 -10.15 -6.61
C GLU A 427 2.42 -8.77 -5.97
N MET A 428 1.31 -8.13 -5.59
CA MET A 428 1.35 -6.84 -4.92
C MET A 428 2.01 -6.92 -3.53
N SER A 429 1.88 -8.07 -2.85
CA SER A 429 2.57 -8.30 -1.58
C SER A 429 4.08 -8.29 -1.75
N LEU A 430 4.61 -9.01 -2.75
CA LEU A 430 6.04 -8.99 -3.05
C LEU A 430 6.49 -7.59 -3.50
N PHE A 431 5.70 -6.93 -4.36
CA PHE A 431 6.01 -5.58 -4.83
C PHE A 431 6.16 -4.59 -3.67
N ILE A 432 5.15 -4.50 -2.79
CA ILE A 432 5.17 -3.60 -1.62
C ILE A 432 6.29 -4.01 -0.67
N ALA A 433 6.47 -5.30 -0.40
CA ALA A 433 7.51 -5.79 0.49
C ALA A 433 8.92 -5.39 0.01
N GLN A 434 9.20 -5.53 -1.29
CA GLN A 434 10.48 -5.13 -1.87
C GLN A 434 10.68 -3.61 -1.88
N VAL A 435 9.65 -2.83 -2.22
CA VAL A 435 9.72 -1.35 -2.22
C VAL A 435 9.96 -0.81 -0.81
N THR A 436 9.35 -1.44 0.20
CA THR A 436 9.38 -0.95 1.58
C THR A 436 10.44 -1.62 2.45
N GLY A 437 11.13 -2.64 1.93
CA GLY A 437 12.03 -3.49 2.70
C GLY A 437 11.33 -4.15 3.88
N SER A 438 10.12 -4.67 3.67
CA SER A 438 9.39 -5.44 4.66
C SER A 438 9.45 -6.93 4.37
N PHE A 439 9.26 -7.73 5.42
CA PHE A 439 9.02 -9.17 5.28
C PHE A 439 7.50 -9.45 5.24
N LEU A 440 7.10 -10.64 4.80
CA LEU A 440 5.67 -10.98 4.67
C LEU A 440 5.11 -11.62 5.94
N LEU A 441 3.89 -11.24 6.31
CA LEU A 441 3.07 -11.87 7.35
C LEU A 441 1.73 -12.28 6.77
N THR A 442 1.29 -13.52 7.03
CA THR A 442 -0.02 -14.01 6.63
C THR A 442 -0.56 -15.02 7.62
N ASP A 443 -1.86 -14.97 7.88
CA ASP A 443 -2.65 -16.01 8.52
C ASP A 443 -3.39 -16.89 7.50
N SER A 444 -3.44 -16.47 6.22
CA SER A 444 -4.04 -17.22 5.11
C SER A 444 -3.14 -18.40 4.71
N PRO A 445 -3.64 -19.65 4.79
CA PRO A 445 -2.96 -20.85 4.29
C PRO A 445 -2.79 -20.84 2.76
N SER A 446 -3.76 -20.31 2.00
CA SER A 446 -3.61 -20.17 0.54
C SER A 446 -2.45 -19.25 0.20
N ARG A 447 -2.38 -18.07 0.84
CA ARG A 447 -1.27 -17.13 0.65
C ARG A 447 0.06 -17.73 1.09
N TRP A 448 0.06 -18.48 2.19
CA TRP A 448 1.26 -19.17 2.64
C TRP A 448 1.78 -20.16 1.58
N GLY A 449 0.89 -20.93 0.95
CA GLY A 449 1.26 -21.83 -0.13
C GLY A 449 1.84 -21.13 -1.36
N GLU A 450 1.36 -19.92 -1.71
CA GLU A 450 1.94 -19.10 -2.78
C GLU A 450 3.35 -18.62 -2.44
N ILE A 451 3.56 -18.21 -1.18
CA ILE A 451 4.86 -17.80 -0.64
C ILE A 451 5.84 -18.98 -0.64
N GLU A 452 5.42 -20.16 -0.16
CA GLU A 452 6.28 -21.34 -0.08
C GLU A 452 6.78 -21.79 -1.46
N LYS A 453 5.91 -21.75 -2.48
CA LYS A 453 6.24 -22.11 -3.87
C LYS A 453 7.20 -21.12 -4.54
N SER A 454 7.31 -19.91 -4.02
CA SER A 454 8.09 -18.81 -4.61
C SER A 454 9.46 -18.60 -3.94
N GLN A 455 9.85 -19.50 -3.04
CA GLN A 455 11.17 -19.53 -2.43
C GLN A 455 12.24 -19.91 -3.48
N LYS A 456 13.40 -19.26 -3.41
CA LYS A 456 14.59 -19.64 -4.18
C LYS A 456 15.69 -20.16 -3.28
N SER A 457 16.33 -21.25 -3.66
CA SER A 457 17.60 -21.70 -3.09
C SER A 457 18.76 -21.14 -3.91
N GLN A 458 19.83 -20.73 -3.23
CA GLN A 458 21.15 -20.55 -3.86
C GLN A 458 22.04 -21.73 -3.46
N ASP A 459 22.35 -22.61 -4.43
CA ASP A 459 23.12 -23.85 -4.21
C ASP A 459 24.52 -23.61 -3.63
N ASN A 460 25.07 -22.40 -3.79
CA ASN A 460 26.43 -22.05 -3.36
C ASN A 460 26.51 -21.46 -1.93
N LEU A 461 25.40 -21.30 -1.22
CA LEU A 461 25.39 -20.72 0.13
C LEU A 461 24.83 -21.72 1.14
N LYS A 462 25.72 -22.45 1.84
CA LYS A 462 25.39 -23.19 3.07
C LYS A 462 25.08 -22.22 4.22
N LYS A 463 23.99 -21.45 4.12
CA LYS A 463 23.48 -20.60 5.20
C LYS A 463 22.40 -21.39 5.94
N ASN A 464 22.68 -21.82 7.16
CA ASN A 464 21.76 -22.62 7.96
C ASN A 464 20.73 -21.74 8.70
N TRP A 465 19.83 -21.09 7.94
CA TRP A 465 18.70 -20.38 8.52
C TRP A 465 17.63 -21.31 9.09
N ASN A 466 17.64 -22.59 8.68
CA ASN A 466 16.67 -23.60 9.11
C ASN A 466 16.69 -23.80 10.63
N ASP A 467 17.87 -23.80 11.25
CA ASP A 467 17.99 -23.90 12.72
C ASP A 467 17.34 -22.72 13.44
N LEU A 468 17.45 -21.52 12.86
CA LEU A 468 16.84 -20.31 13.40
C LEU A 468 15.33 -20.31 13.20
N CYS A 469 14.85 -20.69 12.02
CA CYS A 469 13.42 -20.89 11.76
C CYS A 469 12.83 -21.91 12.73
N THR A 470 13.49 -23.06 12.91
CA THR A 470 13.07 -24.09 13.87
C THR A 470 12.99 -23.54 15.29
N CYS A 471 13.97 -22.71 15.69
CA CYS A 471 13.94 -22.04 16.99
C CYS A 471 12.72 -21.11 17.14
N ILE A 472 12.40 -20.29 16.13
CA ILE A 472 11.24 -19.39 16.14
C ILE A 472 9.92 -20.20 16.22
N ASN A 473 9.84 -21.28 15.46
CA ASN A 473 8.65 -22.12 15.30
C ASN A 473 8.30 -22.92 16.56
N ASN A 474 9.26 -23.13 17.46
CA ASN A 474 9.09 -23.92 18.69
C ASN A 474 8.37 -23.16 19.82
N PHE A 475 8.10 -21.87 19.65
CA PHE A 475 7.49 -21.03 20.68
C PHE A 475 6.02 -20.72 20.40
N GLU A 476 5.27 -20.44 21.47
CA GLU A 476 3.88 -19.98 21.40
C GLU A 476 3.79 -18.53 21.88
N TYR A 477 3.26 -17.68 21.01
CA TYR A 477 3.20 -16.24 21.20
C TYR A 477 1.81 -15.86 21.69
N ILE A 478 1.73 -14.92 22.63
CA ILE A 478 0.47 -14.50 23.26
C ILE A 478 -0.05 -13.27 22.53
N PHE A 479 -1.23 -13.41 21.94
CA PHE A 479 -1.94 -12.36 21.24
C PHE A 479 -3.17 -11.96 22.06
N SER A 480 -3.77 -10.81 21.77
CA SER A 480 -5.03 -10.39 22.39
C SER A 480 -6.07 -10.10 21.32
N ALA A 481 -7.28 -10.60 21.51
CA ALA A 481 -8.43 -10.27 20.66
C ALA A 481 -8.90 -8.82 20.85
N ASN A 482 -8.37 -8.11 21.86
CA ASN A 482 -8.70 -6.71 22.16
C ASN A 482 -7.57 -5.77 21.69
N SER A 483 -7.88 -4.92 20.72
CA SER A 483 -6.92 -3.97 20.15
C SER A 483 -6.49 -2.88 21.14
N ASP A 484 -7.37 -2.43 22.05
CA ASP A 484 -7.03 -1.43 23.06
C ASP A 484 -6.02 -1.98 24.07
N THR A 485 -6.24 -3.19 24.58
CA THR A 485 -5.30 -3.90 25.46
C THR A 485 -3.94 -4.03 24.78
N THR A 486 -3.94 -4.43 23.51
CA THR A 486 -2.72 -4.54 22.70
C THR A 486 -1.99 -3.20 22.58
N PHE A 487 -2.72 -2.11 22.33
CA PHE A 487 -2.15 -0.78 22.23
C PHE A 487 -1.51 -0.33 23.56
N GLN A 488 -2.17 -0.55 24.70
CA GLN A 488 -1.61 -0.20 26.01
C GLN A 488 -0.36 -1.01 26.34
N LEU A 489 -0.36 -2.31 26.05
CA LEU A 489 0.83 -3.15 26.19
C LEU A 489 1.99 -2.61 25.34
N ARG A 490 1.73 -2.26 24.08
CA ARG A 490 2.76 -1.68 23.20
C ARG A 490 3.29 -0.35 23.73
N LYS A 491 2.40 0.54 24.19
CA LYS A 491 2.73 1.86 24.72
C LYS A 491 3.55 1.79 26.01
N SER A 492 3.28 0.81 26.87
CA SER A 492 4.03 0.57 28.12
C SER A 492 5.47 0.07 27.88
N GLY A 493 5.82 -0.29 26.64
CA GLY A 493 7.14 -0.78 26.28
C GLY A 493 7.34 -2.29 26.41
N LYS A 494 6.30 -3.04 26.79
CA LYS A 494 6.32 -4.51 26.85
C LYS A 494 6.77 -5.13 25.52
N LEU A 495 7.38 -6.31 25.59
CA LEU A 495 7.94 -7.08 24.47
C LEU A 495 9.09 -6.38 23.74
N ARG A 496 9.78 -5.44 24.40
CA ARG A 496 10.92 -4.74 23.81
C ARG A 496 12.05 -5.68 23.44
N ASN A 497 12.43 -6.58 24.36
CA ASN A 497 13.48 -7.57 24.12
C ASN A 497 13.14 -8.48 22.93
N MET A 498 11.85 -8.80 22.76
CA MET A 498 11.37 -9.61 21.64
C MET A 498 11.57 -8.89 20.31
N ARG A 499 11.16 -7.62 20.23
CA ARG A 499 11.37 -6.78 19.05
C ARG A 499 12.86 -6.62 18.72
N GLU A 500 13.69 -6.40 19.74
CA GLU A 500 15.15 -6.30 19.57
C GLU A 500 15.73 -7.62 19.03
N ALA A 501 15.28 -8.78 19.53
CA ALA A 501 15.71 -10.07 19.01
C ALA A 501 15.30 -10.30 17.55
N PHE A 502 14.05 -10.03 17.17
CA PHE A 502 13.63 -10.10 15.76
C PHE A 502 14.40 -9.13 14.88
N LYS A 503 14.69 -7.92 15.38
CA LYS A 503 15.44 -6.90 14.64
C LYS A 503 16.89 -7.34 14.37
N GLU A 504 17.54 -7.96 15.36
CA GLU A 504 18.88 -8.53 15.17
C GLU A 504 18.90 -9.67 14.14
N ILE A 505 17.86 -10.53 14.15
CA ILE A 505 17.68 -11.58 13.14
C ILE A 505 17.51 -10.94 11.76
N TYR A 506 16.58 -10.00 11.62
CA TYR A 506 16.30 -9.35 10.34
C TYR A 506 17.51 -8.60 9.78
N SER A 507 18.23 -7.86 10.62
CA SER A 507 19.48 -7.18 10.24
C SER A 507 20.56 -8.18 9.82
N SER A 508 20.67 -9.33 10.49
CA SER A 508 21.61 -10.39 10.09
C SER A 508 21.26 -10.99 8.72
N ILE A 509 19.98 -11.14 8.40
CA ILE A 509 19.53 -11.60 7.08
C ILE A 509 19.88 -10.57 6.01
N GLN A 510 19.62 -9.28 6.25
CA GLN A 510 19.97 -8.20 5.32
C GLN A 510 21.48 -8.12 5.08
N ASN A 511 22.30 -8.17 6.14
CA ASN A 511 23.75 -8.20 6.02
C ASN A 511 24.23 -9.40 5.20
N ALA A 512 23.59 -10.56 5.35
CA ALA A 512 23.92 -11.74 4.57
C ALA A 512 23.57 -11.60 3.09
N ILE A 513 22.59 -10.77 2.73
CA ILE A 513 22.21 -10.48 1.34
C ILE A 513 23.21 -9.50 0.72
N ASP A 514 23.60 -8.46 1.47
CA ASP A 514 24.51 -7.42 1.00
C ASP A 514 25.98 -7.89 0.96
N HIS A 515 26.33 -8.86 1.80
CA HIS A 515 27.70 -9.38 1.95
C HIS A 515 27.72 -10.91 1.83
N PRO A 516 28.03 -11.47 0.65
CA PRO A 516 28.06 -12.93 0.43
C PRO A 516 28.95 -13.71 1.40
N GLN A 517 30.02 -13.08 1.89
CA GLN A 517 30.97 -13.63 2.86
C GLN A 517 30.53 -13.53 4.32
N TYR A 518 29.38 -12.91 4.61
CA TYR A 518 28.89 -12.76 5.97
C TYR A 518 28.57 -14.11 6.61
N ILE A 519 29.18 -14.37 7.76
CA ILE A 519 28.94 -15.57 8.56
C ILE A 519 27.85 -15.24 9.58
N CYS A 520 26.68 -15.86 9.44
CA CYS A 520 25.58 -15.65 10.37
C CYS A 520 25.89 -16.25 11.75
N PRO A 521 25.81 -15.46 12.84
CA PRO A 521 26.03 -15.95 14.21
C PRO A 521 24.78 -16.67 14.77
N THR A 522 24.36 -17.75 14.11
CA THR A 522 23.07 -18.42 14.36
C THR A 522 22.85 -18.82 15.83
N GLU A 523 23.85 -19.42 16.49
CA GLU A 523 23.73 -19.84 17.90
C GLU A 523 23.57 -18.65 18.86
N MET A 524 24.25 -17.53 18.60
CA MET A 524 24.08 -16.31 19.38
C MET A 524 22.67 -15.76 19.23
N LEU A 525 22.15 -15.70 17.99
CA LEU A 525 20.80 -15.23 17.70
C LEU A 525 19.75 -16.12 18.37
N LYS A 526 19.88 -17.45 18.29
CA LYS A 526 18.99 -18.40 18.97
C LYS A 526 18.97 -18.21 20.48
N LYS A 527 20.15 -18.03 21.10
CA LYS A 527 20.26 -17.79 22.56
C LYS A 527 19.57 -16.50 22.97
N LYS A 528 19.82 -15.40 22.24
CA LYS A 528 19.17 -14.11 22.50
C LYS A 528 17.66 -14.19 22.30
N PHE A 529 17.21 -14.83 21.22
CA PHE A 529 15.79 -15.01 20.94
C PHE A 529 15.08 -15.80 22.03
N THR A 530 15.67 -16.92 22.47
CA THR A 530 15.13 -17.75 23.57
C THR A 530 15.05 -16.97 24.88
N GLN A 531 16.07 -16.16 25.19
CA GLN A 531 16.06 -15.31 26.38
C GLN A 531 14.98 -14.22 26.29
N ALA A 532 14.86 -13.55 25.14
CA ALA A 532 13.84 -12.55 24.89
C ALA A 532 12.42 -13.12 24.99
N TYR A 533 12.21 -14.35 24.49
CA TYR A 533 10.94 -15.05 24.61
C TYR A 533 10.57 -15.34 26.08
N LYS A 534 11.51 -15.83 26.90
CA LYS A 534 11.27 -16.08 28.33
C LYS A 534 10.82 -14.81 29.05
N ILE A 535 11.56 -13.71 28.85
CA ILE A 535 11.22 -12.39 29.41
C ILE A 535 9.82 -11.96 28.95
N SER A 536 9.51 -12.11 27.67
CA SER A 536 8.22 -11.72 27.10
C SER A 536 7.05 -12.54 27.67
N LYS A 537 7.28 -13.83 27.93
CA LYS A 537 6.29 -14.71 28.55
C LYS A 537 5.99 -14.27 29.98
N ASP A 538 7.01 -13.93 30.76
CA ASP A 538 6.87 -13.42 32.14
C ASP A 538 6.20 -12.03 32.17
N GLU A 539 6.54 -11.20 31.19
CA GLU A 539 5.96 -9.87 31.02
C GLU A 539 4.45 -9.89 30.73
N LEU A 540 3.94 -10.94 30.08
CA LEU A 540 2.53 -11.10 29.69
C LEU A 540 1.73 -12.00 30.64
N SER A 541 2.36 -13.00 31.27
CA SER A 541 1.71 -13.85 32.29
C SER A 541 1.28 -13.06 33.53
N SER A 542 1.95 -11.96 33.81
CA SER A 542 1.67 -11.05 34.94
C SER A 542 0.51 -10.07 34.70
N ASN A 543 -0.06 -9.99 33.49
CA ASN A 543 -0.98 -8.91 33.12
C ASN A 543 -2.46 -9.32 32.92
N ASP A 544 -2.85 -10.56 33.22
CA ASP A 544 -4.22 -11.09 33.02
C ASP A 544 -4.90 -10.55 31.75
N ILE A 545 -4.29 -10.87 30.60
CA ILE A 545 -4.65 -10.26 29.33
C ILE A 545 -6.02 -10.80 28.89
N LYS A 546 -7.04 -9.94 29.03
CA LYS A 546 -8.41 -10.22 28.60
C LYS A 546 -8.45 -10.66 27.13
N TYR A 547 -9.20 -11.74 26.86
CA TYR A 547 -9.34 -12.33 25.53
C TYR A 547 -8.00 -12.67 24.87
N SER A 548 -7.04 -13.16 25.65
CA SER A 548 -5.77 -13.64 25.11
C SER A 548 -5.91 -15.01 24.46
N PHE A 549 -5.12 -15.24 23.43
CA PHE A 549 -5.00 -16.53 22.74
C PHE A 549 -3.55 -16.76 22.33
N THR A 550 -3.20 -18.00 22.01
CA THR A 550 -1.85 -18.35 21.57
C THR A 550 -1.78 -18.50 20.05
N CYS A 551 -0.66 -18.08 19.49
CA CYS A 551 -0.36 -18.19 18.07
C CYS A 551 1.05 -18.76 17.91
N LYS A 552 1.24 -19.67 16.95
CA LYS A 552 2.56 -20.13 16.51
C LYS A 552 2.99 -19.32 15.29
N LEU A 553 4.25 -18.89 15.30
CA LEU A 553 4.87 -18.20 14.16
C LEU A 553 5.71 -19.22 13.39
N LYS A 554 5.32 -19.55 12.16
CA LYS A 554 6.13 -20.39 11.26
C LYS A 554 6.94 -19.51 10.32
N ALA A 555 8.23 -19.38 10.58
CA ALA A 555 9.15 -18.57 9.79
C ALA A 555 9.79 -19.37 8.65
N ILE A 556 9.96 -18.72 7.50
CA ILE A 556 10.84 -19.16 6.41
C ILE A 556 11.83 -18.04 6.07
N ILE A 557 13.08 -18.44 5.83
CA ILE A 557 14.19 -17.55 5.46
C ILE A 557 14.99 -18.26 4.35
N PRO A 558 14.49 -18.25 3.11
CA PRO A 558 15.17 -18.90 1.99
C PRO A 558 16.46 -18.17 1.61
N THR A 559 17.52 -18.92 1.26
CA THR A 559 18.84 -18.34 0.97
C THR A 559 18.85 -17.43 -0.25
N GLY A 560 18.00 -17.69 -1.24
CA GLY A 560 17.79 -16.85 -2.42
C GLY A 560 16.62 -15.88 -2.30
N GLY A 561 15.97 -15.79 -1.13
CA GLY A 561 14.77 -14.98 -0.93
C GLY A 561 13.50 -15.57 -1.55
N ILE A 562 12.43 -14.79 -1.45
CA ILE A 562 11.12 -15.05 -2.07
C ILE A 562 10.95 -14.04 -3.19
N GLU A 563 10.72 -14.51 -4.41
CA GLU A 563 10.64 -13.65 -5.60
C GLU A 563 9.69 -14.20 -6.66
N ASN A 564 9.19 -13.29 -7.50
CA ASN A 564 8.41 -13.61 -8.68
C ASN A 564 8.93 -12.75 -9.86
N ILE A 565 9.18 -13.38 -11.01
CA ILE A 565 9.76 -12.70 -12.18
C ILE A 565 8.89 -11.57 -12.73
N ASN A 566 7.56 -11.69 -12.65
CA ASN A 566 6.64 -10.64 -13.06
C ASN A 566 6.76 -9.43 -12.13
N VAL A 567 6.91 -9.66 -10.83
CA VAL A 567 7.13 -8.58 -9.85
C VAL A 567 8.45 -7.86 -10.09
N GLN A 568 9.52 -8.58 -10.47
CA GLN A 568 10.79 -7.93 -10.84
C GLN A 568 10.62 -6.98 -12.04
N ARG A 569 9.83 -7.38 -13.04
CA ARG A 569 9.52 -6.52 -14.19
C ARG A 569 8.67 -5.32 -13.78
N MET A 570 7.64 -5.53 -12.95
CA MET A 570 6.79 -4.47 -12.41
C MET A 570 7.61 -3.41 -11.66
N LEU A 571 8.55 -3.83 -10.80
CA LEU A 571 9.42 -2.91 -10.05
C LEU A 571 10.24 -2.01 -10.97
N LEU A 572 10.76 -2.56 -12.06
CA LEU A 572 11.53 -1.83 -13.06
C LEU A 572 10.65 -0.86 -13.87
N SER A 573 9.43 -1.24 -14.25
CA SER A 573 8.53 -0.39 -15.03
C SER A 573 7.82 0.70 -14.21
N SER A 574 7.64 0.48 -12.90
CA SER A 574 6.94 1.41 -11.98
C SER A 574 7.80 2.60 -11.53
N GLY A 575 9.05 2.72 -12.00
CA GLY A 575 9.95 3.81 -11.59
C GLY A 575 10.42 3.71 -10.13
N SER A 576 10.51 2.49 -9.59
CA SER A 576 11.06 2.25 -8.24
C SER A 576 12.60 2.35 -8.26
N ASN A 577 13.14 3.41 -7.66
CA ASN A 577 14.59 3.68 -7.66
C ASN A 577 15.38 2.90 -6.59
N ASN A 578 14.70 2.44 -5.53
CA ASN A 578 15.34 1.73 -4.42
C ASN A 578 14.37 0.68 -3.87
N HIS A 579 14.67 -0.59 -4.10
CA HIS A 579 13.88 -1.74 -3.67
C HIS A 579 14.80 -2.93 -3.42
N LEU A 580 14.36 -3.87 -2.58
CA LEU A 580 15.06 -5.14 -2.38
C LEU A 580 14.96 -6.01 -3.63
N LYS A 581 16.00 -6.78 -3.92
CA LYS A 581 16.01 -7.76 -5.03
C LYS A 581 14.99 -8.87 -4.83
N ASN A 582 14.73 -9.26 -3.58
CA ASN A 582 13.77 -10.29 -3.20
C ASN A 582 13.27 -9.99 -1.78
N VAL A 583 12.20 -10.68 -1.38
CA VAL A 583 11.72 -10.61 0.01
C VAL A 583 12.53 -11.62 0.86
N PRO A 584 13.17 -11.17 1.95
CA PRO A 584 14.16 -12.00 2.65
C PRO A 584 13.55 -13.04 3.62
N MET A 585 12.31 -12.82 4.05
CA MET A 585 11.68 -13.58 5.13
C MET A 585 10.15 -13.55 4.97
N ALA A 586 9.49 -14.61 5.42
CA ALA A 586 8.04 -14.60 5.65
C ALA A 586 7.70 -15.37 6.92
N ILE A 587 6.56 -15.02 7.53
CA ILE A 587 6.04 -15.68 8.73
C ILE A 587 4.56 -15.99 8.52
N PHE A 588 4.19 -17.25 8.78
CA PHE A 588 2.80 -17.69 8.87
C PHE A 588 2.31 -17.67 10.31
N LEU A 589 1.09 -17.16 10.51
CA LEU A 589 0.39 -17.09 11.77
C LEU A 589 -0.53 -18.30 11.91
N GLU A 590 -0.14 -19.27 12.73
CA GLU A 590 -0.98 -20.43 13.07
C GLU A 590 -1.69 -20.16 14.39
N ILE A 591 -2.99 -19.84 14.32
CA ILE A 591 -3.81 -19.51 15.49
C ILE A 591 -4.20 -20.82 16.20
N ASN A 592 -3.80 -20.98 17.46
CA ASN A 592 -4.20 -22.13 18.27
C ASN A 592 -5.52 -21.79 18.98
N SER A 593 -6.53 -22.64 18.80
CA SER A 593 -7.88 -22.41 19.33
C SER A 593 -7.91 -22.58 20.85
N CYS A 594 -7.86 -21.46 21.58
CA CYS A 594 -8.43 -21.24 22.91
C CYS A 594 -8.29 -19.74 23.25
N ILE A 595 -9.34 -18.94 22.97
CA ILE A 595 -9.45 -17.61 23.57
C ILE A 595 -9.84 -17.87 25.03
N LYS A 596 -9.02 -17.42 25.98
CA LYS A 596 -9.41 -17.45 27.39
C LYS A 596 -10.47 -16.37 27.62
N GLU A 597 -11.65 -16.79 28.09
CA GLU A 597 -12.78 -15.90 28.44
C GLU A 597 -12.40 -14.85 29.49
#